data_AF-A0A7V3H890-F1
#
_entry.id   AF-A0A7V3H890-F1
#
_cell.length_a   1.000
_cell.length_b   1.000
_cell.length_c   1.000
_cell.angle_alpha   90.00
_cell.angle_beta   90.00
_cell.angle_gamma   90.00
#
_symmetry.space_group_name_H-M   'P 1'
#
loop_
_entity.id
_entity.type
_entity.pdbx_description
1 polymer ?
#
loop_
_entity_poly.entity_id
_entity_poly.type
_entity_poly.pdbx_seq_one_letter_code
_entity_poly.pdbx_strand_id
1 'polypeptide(L)'
;MISNRSLTITTLFVLSLIGAYTIYQPFLLSLVVAMLLTMATYNLTKQLIRMTGSRKISAAISTLFLIVIVFAPIVYLATVGVSYVAALDVKAVNTIFLTIRGLADGITFLDEWSDTVLSDQKVTAYIQTFTSYVTTAGTVGLGFIKNMFLVLVFFFMINFYGERFFDLIRALIPISRIKSAKMIHEISSTMEVVLYSIIATAI
;
A
#
# COMPACT_ATOMS: atom_id res chain seq x y z
N MET A 1 -1.74 18.46 -47.34
CA MET A 1 -3.17 18.40 -46.96
C MET A 1 -3.39 17.14 -46.15
N ILE A 2 -3.69 17.25 -44.85
CA ILE A 2 -4.08 16.10 -44.03
C ILE A 2 -5.47 15.66 -44.52
N SER A 3 -5.60 14.43 -45.00
CA SER A 3 -6.88 13.88 -45.44
C SER A 3 -7.81 13.69 -44.25
N ASN A 4 -9.11 14.00 -44.40
CA ASN A 4 -10.13 13.86 -43.34
C ASN A 4 -10.16 12.44 -42.72
N ARG A 5 -9.78 11.41 -43.48
CA ARG A 5 -9.62 10.03 -42.96
C ARG A 5 -8.45 9.91 -41.97
N SER A 6 -7.29 10.50 -42.28
CA SER A 6 -6.11 10.50 -41.39
C SER A 6 -6.41 11.24 -40.08
N LEU A 7 -7.16 12.34 -40.16
CA LEU A 7 -7.58 13.11 -39.00
C LEU A 7 -8.54 12.29 -38.11
N THR A 8 -9.53 11.62 -38.70
CA THR A 8 -10.46 10.73 -37.97
C THR A 8 -9.74 9.57 -37.27
N ILE A 9 -8.80 8.89 -37.97
CA ILE A 9 -8.03 7.79 -37.39
C ILE A 9 -7.16 8.28 -36.24
N THR A 10 -6.49 9.43 -36.40
CA THR A 10 -5.68 10.02 -35.34
C THR A 10 -6.52 10.38 -34.13
N THR A 11 -7.70 10.98 -34.32
CA THR A 11 -8.62 11.29 -33.22
C THR A 11 -9.10 10.04 -32.50
N LEU A 12 -9.49 8.99 -33.21
CA LEU A 12 -9.90 7.71 -32.61
C LEU A 12 -8.74 7.03 -31.86
N PHE A 13 -7.52 7.11 -32.40
CA PHE A 13 -6.34 6.56 -31.76
C PHE A 13 -6.02 7.29 -30.45
N VAL A 14 -6.04 8.63 -30.44
CA VAL A 14 -5.83 9.43 -29.23
C VAL A 14 -6.92 9.17 -28.20
N LEU A 15 -8.20 9.11 -28.61
CA LEU A 15 -9.31 8.75 -27.72
C LEU A 15 -9.14 7.35 -27.14
N SER A 16 -8.70 6.38 -27.95
CA SER A 16 -8.42 5.02 -27.47
C SER A 16 -7.28 4.99 -26.46
N LEU A 17 -6.22 5.79 -26.66
CA LEU A 17 -5.11 5.89 -25.72
C LEU A 17 -5.54 6.52 -24.39
N ILE A 18 -6.32 7.59 -24.45
CA ILE A 18 -6.88 8.25 -23.26
C ILE A 18 -7.80 7.27 -22.52
N GLY A 19 -8.70 6.60 -23.24
CA GLY A 19 -9.60 5.61 -22.67
C GLY A 19 -8.85 4.46 -22.00
N ALA A 20 -7.84 3.90 -22.67
CA ALA A 20 -6.98 2.88 -22.10
C ALA A 20 -6.26 3.38 -20.83
N TYR A 21 -5.66 4.57 -20.87
CA TYR A 21 -4.99 5.16 -19.71
C TYR A 21 -5.95 5.32 -18.53
N THR A 22 -7.13 5.90 -18.73
CA THR A 22 -8.12 6.12 -17.66
C THR A 22 -8.58 4.81 -17.02
N ILE A 23 -8.77 3.75 -17.82
CA ILE A 23 -9.16 2.42 -17.33
C ILE A 23 -8.03 1.78 -16.51
N TYR A 24 -6.78 1.89 -16.98
CA TYR A 24 -5.64 1.23 -16.34
C TYR A 24 -5.01 2.03 -15.20
N GLN A 25 -5.18 3.36 -15.16
CA GLN A 25 -4.62 4.28 -14.16
C GLN A 25 -4.72 3.75 -12.72
N PRO A 26 -5.88 3.29 -12.21
CA PRO A 26 -5.98 2.83 -10.82
C PRO A 26 -5.17 1.56 -10.51
N PHE A 27 -4.74 0.81 -11.54
CA PHE A 27 -3.99 -0.44 -11.40
C PHE A 27 -2.49 -0.28 -11.65
N LEU A 28 -2.06 0.79 -12.31
CA LEU A 28 -0.66 0.99 -12.71
C LEU A 28 0.29 0.97 -11.51
N LEU A 29 -0.08 1.65 -10.42
CA LEU A 29 0.75 1.66 -9.21
C LEU A 29 0.93 0.24 -8.65
N SER A 30 -0.18 -0.51 -8.48
CA SER A 30 -0.13 -1.89 -7.99
C SER A 30 0.66 -2.81 -8.91
N LEU A 31 0.55 -2.64 -10.23
CA LEU A 31 1.31 -3.41 -11.21
C LEU A 31 2.82 -3.13 -11.11
N VAL A 32 3.21 -1.86 -11.00
CA VAL A 32 4.63 -1.46 -10.86
C VAL A 32 5.22 -2.01 -9.57
N VAL A 33 4.51 -1.86 -8.45
CA VAL A 33 4.95 -2.43 -7.16
C VAL A 33 5.08 -3.95 -7.25
N ALA A 34 4.13 -4.65 -7.87
CA ALA A 34 4.22 -6.09 -8.08
C ALA A 34 5.41 -6.51 -8.95
N MET A 35 5.74 -5.75 -9.99
CA MET A 35 6.93 -5.99 -10.81
C MET A 35 8.21 -5.83 -9.99
N LEU A 36 8.31 -4.76 -9.21
CA LEU A 36 9.47 -4.52 -8.33
C LEU A 36 9.62 -5.61 -7.27
N LEU A 37 8.52 -6.01 -6.62
CA LEU A 37 8.53 -7.12 -5.67
C LEU A 37 8.96 -8.43 -6.33
N THR A 38 8.49 -8.72 -7.56
CA THR A 38 8.90 -9.93 -8.26
C THR A 38 10.39 -9.92 -8.62
N MET A 39 10.94 -8.74 -8.93
CA MET A 39 12.40 -8.58 -9.10
C MET A 39 13.13 -8.76 -7.77
N ALA A 40 12.65 -8.16 -6.68
CA ALA A 40 13.23 -8.27 -5.35
C ALA A 40 13.24 -9.73 -4.84
N THR A 41 12.20 -10.50 -5.13
CA THR A 41 12.09 -11.91 -4.72
C THR A 41 12.59 -12.87 -5.80
N TYR A 42 13.23 -12.39 -6.87
CA TYR A 42 13.58 -13.22 -8.03
C TYR A 42 14.43 -14.44 -7.65
N ASN A 43 15.47 -14.24 -6.83
CA ASN A 43 16.35 -15.32 -6.40
C ASN A 43 15.63 -16.32 -5.49
N LEU A 44 14.79 -15.84 -4.57
CA LEU A 44 13.93 -16.68 -3.73
C LEU A 44 12.98 -17.53 -4.58
N THR A 45 12.26 -16.92 -5.53
CA THR A 45 11.35 -17.64 -6.43
C THR A 45 12.12 -18.67 -7.26
N LYS A 46 13.32 -18.34 -7.76
CA LYS A 46 14.16 -19.29 -8.52
C LYS A 46 14.60 -20.49 -7.67
N GLN A 47 14.93 -20.28 -6.40
CA GLN A 47 15.25 -21.35 -5.47
C GLN A 47 14.02 -22.23 -5.19
N LEU A 48 12.85 -21.62 -4.97
CA LEU A 48 11.57 -22.34 -4.82
C LEU A 48 11.23 -23.19 -6.06
N ILE A 49 11.50 -22.69 -7.27
CA ILE A 49 11.28 -23.43 -8.52
C ILE A 49 12.16 -24.68 -8.55
N ARG A 50 13.43 -24.56 -8.14
CA ARG A 50 14.35 -25.70 -8.07
C ARG A 50 13.92 -26.73 -7.02
N MET A 51 13.38 -26.30 -5.88
CA MET A 51 12.93 -27.20 -4.82
C MET A 51 11.61 -27.90 -5.13
N THR A 52 10.64 -27.17 -5.70
CA THR A 52 9.29 -27.71 -5.96
C THR A 52 9.15 -28.40 -7.31
N GLY A 53 10.10 -28.18 -8.22
CA GLY A 53 10.05 -28.68 -9.60
C GLY A 53 8.96 -28.04 -10.47
N SER A 54 8.17 -27.09 -9.94
CA SER A 54 7.05 -26.47 -10.64
C SER A 54 6.97 -24.97 -10.40
N ARG A 55 6.95 -24.20 -11.50
CA ARG A 55 6.78 -22.74 -11.46
C ARG A 55 5.45 -22.32 -10.85
N LYS A 56 4.37 -23.07 -11.09
CA LYS A 56 3.03 -22.73 -10.58
C LYS A 56 2.98 -22.87 -9.06
N ILE A 57 3.54 -23.96 -8.54
CA ILE A 57 3.61 -24.23 -7.10
C ILE A 57 4.52 -23.19 -6.43
N SER A 58 5.65 -22.88 -7.04
CA SER A 58 6.55 -21.84 -6.55
C SER A 58 5.91 -20.46 -6.49
N ALA A 59 5.14 -20.09 -7.52
CA ALA A 59 4.42 -18.82 -7.55
C ALA A 59 3.38 -18.75 -6.42
N ALA A 60 2.65 -19.84 -6.16
CA ALA A 60 1.69 -19.91 -5.05
C ALA A 60 2.38 -19.78 -3.69
N ILE A 61 3.47 -20.54 -3.46
CA ILE A 61 4.25 -20.49 -2.21
C ILE A 61 4.85 -19.10 -1.99
N SER A 62 5.47 -18.52 -3.02
CA SER A 62 6.07 -17.18 -2.93
C SER A 62 5.01 -16.12 -2.64
N THR A 63 3.82 -16.22 -3.26
CA THR A 63 2.71 -15.30 -2.99
C THR A 63 2.18 -15.48 -1.57
N LEU A 64 2.07 -16.71 -1.08
CA LEU A 64 1.63 -16.99 0.30
C LEU A 64 2.62 -16.42 1.33
N PHE A 65 3.91 -16.58 1.08
CA PHE A 65 4.95 -15.99 1.91
C PHE A 65 4.83 -14.47 1.94
N LEU A 66 4.58 -13.84 0.80
CA LEU A 66 4.42 -12.39 0.69
C LEU A 66 3.13 -11.90 1.39
N ILE A 67 2.04 -12.68 1.32
CA ILE A 67 0.83 -12.41 2.09
C ILE A 67 1.16 -12.33 3.58
N VAL A 68 1.90 -13.28 4.12
CA VAL A 68 2.27 -13.27 5.54
C VAL A 68 3.12 -12.05 5.88
N ILE A 69 4.18 -11.78 5.12
CA ILE A 69 5.07 -10.64 5.37
C ILE A 69 4.31 -9.31 5.36
N VAL A 70 3.40 -9.13 4.41
CA VAL A 70 2.71 -7.85 4.21
C VAL A 70 1.52 -7.71 5.15
N PHE A 71 0.68 -8.74 5.29
CA PHE A 71 -0.56 -8.65 6.05
C PHE A 71 -0.39 -8.92 7.54
N ALA A 72 0.59 -9.70 7.98
CA ALA A 72 0.83 -9.91 9.41
C ALA A 72 1.02 -8.60 10.20
N PRO A 73 1.90 -7.66 9.79
CA PRO A 73 2.05 -6.40 10.52
C PRO A 73 0.79 -5.53 10.45
N ILE A 74 0.06 -5.54 9.33
CA ILE A 74 -1.20 -4.79 9.17
C ILE A 74 -2.26 -5.32 10.14
N VAL A 75 -2.43 -6.64 10.20
CA VAL A 75 -3.39 -7.28 11.11
C VAL A 75 -3.01 -7.02 12.55
N TYR A 76 -1.73 -7.12 12.90
CA TYR A 76 -1.23 -6.78 14.24
C TYR A 76 -1.54 -5.33 14.62
N LEU A 77 -1.23 -4.38 13.73
CA LEU A 77 -1.55 -2.96 13.97
C LEU A 77 -3.06 -2.71 14.04
N ALA A 78 -3.86 -3.42 13.26
CA ALA A 78 -5.31 -3.31 13.30
C ALA A 78 -5.87 -3.83 14.62
N THR A 79 -5.42 -4.98 15.12
CA THR A 79 -5.93 -5.55 16.37
C THR A 79 -5.48 -4.74 17.58
N VAL A 80 -4.19 -4.42 17.67
CA VAL A 80 -3.63 -3.64 18.77
C VAL A 80 -4.14 -2.20 18.70
N GLY A 81 -4.15 -1.58 17.53
CA GLY A 81 -4.63 -0.21 17.32
C GLY A 81 -6.11 -0.06 17.66
N VAL A 82 -6.97 -0.98 17.22
CA VAL A 82 -8.40 -0.98 17.60
C VAL A 82 -8.56 -1.17 19.11
N SER A 83 -7.73 -1.99 19.77
CA SER A 83 -7.82 -2.17 21.22
C SER A 83 -7.53 -0.88 22.00
N TYR A 84 -6.53 -0.10 21.55
CA TYR A 84 -6.23 1.21 22.15
C TYR A 84 -7.32 2.25 21.86
N VAL A 85 -7.87 2.26 20.64
CA VAL A 85 -8.97 3.17 20.28
C VAL A 85 -10.26 2.80 21.00
N ALA A 86 -10.56 1.52 21.18
CA ALA A 86 -11.73 1.06 21.92
C ALA A 86 -11.64 1.37 23.42
N ALA A 87 -10.43 1.44 23.99
CA ALA A 87 -10.21 1.91 25.36
C ALA A 87 -10.43 3.43 25.52
N LEU A 88 -10.36 4.20 24.42
CA LEU A 88 -10.74 5.61 24.39
C LEU A 88 -12.27 5.73 24.29
N ASP A 89 -12.98 5.40 25.36
CA ASP A 89 -14.41 5.69 25.46
C ASP A 89 -14.61 7.21 25.55
N VAL A 90 -15.37 7.77 24.62
CA VAL A 90 -15.76 9.18 24.62
C VAL A 90 -16.37 9.59 25.97
N LYS A 91 -17.08 8.67 26.66
CA LYS A 91 -17.60 8.91 28.01
C LYS A 91 -16.51 8.94 29.07
N ALA A 92 -15.49 8.07 28.98
CA ALA A 92 -14.35 8.08 29.88
C ALA A 92 -13.53 9.38 29.71
N VAL A 93 -13.32 9.80 28.47
CA VAL A 93 -12.70 11.08 28.13
C VAL A 93 -13.51 12.23 28.74
N ASN A 94 -14.83 12.27 28.51
CA ASN A 94 -15.68 13.33 29.07
C ASN A 94 -15.68 13.34 30.61
N THR A 95 -15.63 12.18 31.25
CA THR A 95 -15.56 12.06 32.72
C THR A 95 -14.23 12.56 33.27
N ILE A 96 -13.12 12.27 32.60
CA ILE A 96 -11.80 12.81 32.94
C ILE A 96 -11.79 14.33 32.78
N PHE A 97 -12.33 14.86 31.68
CA PHE A 97 -12.46 16.30 31.45
C PHE A 97 -13.31 16.99 32.54
N LEU A 98 -14.45 16.41 32.92
CA LEU A 98 -15.30 16.92 34.01
C LEU A 98 -14.61 16.85 35.38
N THR A 99 -13.83 15.80 35.64
CA THR A 99 -13.06 15.65 36.89
C THR A 99 -11.93 16.68 36.97
N ILE A 100 -11.23 16.92 35.86
CA ILE A 100 -10.17 17.95 35.77
C ILE A 100 -10.79 19.35 35.92
N ARG A 101 -11.95 19.61 35.32
CA ARG A 101 -12.69 20.87 35.48
C ARG A 101 -13.09 21.10 36.93
N GLY A 102 -13.69 20.11 37.60
CA GLY A 102 -14.05 20.21 39.02
C GLY A 102 -12.87 20.36 39.97
N LEU A 103 -11.68 19.85 39.60
CA LEU A 103 -10.43 20.09 40.35
C LEU A 103 -9.83 21.48 40.07
N ALA A 104 -9.98 21.99 38.85
CA ALA A 104 -9.52 23.32 38.45
C ALA A 104 -10.36 24.43 39.08
N ASP A 105 -11.68 24.24 39.16
CA ASP A 105 -12.62 25.17 39.81
C ASP A 105 -12.37 25.31 41.34
N GLY A 106 -11.64 24.36 41.92
CA GLY A 106 -11.19 24.43 43.33
C GLY A 106 -9.95 25.30 43.55
N ILE A 107 -9.32 25.80 42.48
CA ILE A 107 -8.06 26.55 42.51
C ILE A 107 -8.28 27.86 41.74
N THR A 108 -8.47 28.97 42.44
CA THR A 108 -8.79 30.31 41.90
C THR A 108 -7.82 30.86 40.84
N PHE A 109 -6.62 30.29 40.70
CA PHE A 109 -5.64 30.63 39.65
C PHE A 109 -5.86 29.87 38.33
N LEU A 110 -6.66 28.79 38.35
CA LEU A 110 -6.91 27.92 37.20
C LEU A 110 -8.32 28.08 36.60
N ASP A 111 -9.23 28.81 37.25
CA ASP A 111 -10.58 29.10 36.74
C ASP A 111 -10.55 29.66 35.30
N GLU A 112 -9.67 30.63 35.06
CA GLU A 112 -9.56 31.31 33.76
C GLU A 112 -8.97 30.38 32.68
N TRP A 113 -8.12 29.42 33.07
CA TRP A 113 -7.54 28.41 32.19
C TRP A 113 -8.54 27.26 31.91
N SER A 114 -9.32 26.88 32.92
CA SER A 114 -10.41 25.89 32.86
C SER A 114 -11.44 26.27 31.81
N ASP A 115 -12.01 27.48 31.87
CA ASP A 115 -13.02 27.91 30.91
C ASP A 115 -12.43 28.13 29.50
N THR A 116 -11.16 28.53 29.40
CA THR A 116 -10.52 28.75 28.10
C THR A 116 -10.10 27.46 27.40
N VAL A 117 -9.68 26.41 28.12
CA VAL A 117 -9.11 25.18 27.55
C VAL A 117 -10.07 23.98 27.64
N LEU A 118 -10.88 23.90 28.69
CA LEU A 118 -11.79 22.78 28.99
C LEU A 118 -13.27 23.11 28.71
N SER A 119 -13.56 24.20 28.00
CA SER A 119 -14.93 24.49 27.58
C SER A 119 -15.52 23.33 26.79
N ASP A 120 -16.78 22.99 27.08
CA ASP A 120 -17.48 21.84 26.49
C ASP A 120 -17.46 21.87 24.95
N GLN A 121 -17.45 23.08 24.37
CA GLN A 121 -17.34 23.30 22.93
C GLN A 121 -15.97 22.89 22.37
N LYS A 122 -14.87 23.21 23.06
CA LYS A 122 -13.50 22.82 22.65
C LYS A 122 -13.27 21.32 22.85
N VAL A 123 -13.72 20.75 23.96
CA VAL A 123 -13.63 19.29 24.22
C VAL A 123 -14.39 18.51 23.15
N THR A 124 -15.61 18.95 22.81
CA THR A 124 -16.39 18.36 21.71
C THR A 124 -15.66 18.48 20.36
N ALA A 125 -15.04 19.64 20.08
CA ALA A 125 -14.28 19.84 18.85
C ALA A 125 -13.03 18.93 18.77
N TYR A 126 -12.32 18.70 19.88
CA TYR A 126 -11.20 17.77 19.94
C TYR A 126 -11.64 16.32 19.69
N ILE A 127 -12.75 15.90 20.30
CA ILE A 127 -13.32 14.57 20.09
C ILE A 127 -13.72 14.39 18.63
N GLN A 128 -14.44 15.35 18.04
CA GLN A 128 -14.82 15.30 16.62
C GLN A 128 -13.60 15.26 15.69
N THR A 129 -12.57 16.04 16.00
CA THR A 129 -11.32 16.04 15.24
C THR A 129 -10.63 14.68 15.32
N PHE A 130 -10.53 14.09 16.53
CA PHE A 130 -9.96 12.77 16.73
C PHE A 130 -10.76 11.68 16.00
N THR A 131 -12.08 11.67 16.11
CA THR A 131 -12.96 10.75 15.38
C THR A 131 -12.81 10.90 13.87
N SER A 132 -12.69 12.14 13.37
CA SER A 132 -12.44 12.42 11.95
C SER A 132 -11.10 11.85 11.48
N TYR A 133 -10.03 12.01 12.27
CA TYR A 133 -8.73 11.41 11.96
C TYR A 133 -8.78 9.88 11.93
N VAL A 134 -9.41 9.25 12.93
CA VAL A 134 -9.58 7.79 12.98
C VAL A 134 -10.38 7.30 11.77
N THR A 135 -11.48 7.98 11.43
CA THR A 135 -12.34 7.62 10.29
C THR A 135 -11.60 7.79 8.96
N THR A 136 -10.84 8.87 8.82
CA THR A 136 -10.02 9.14 7.62
C THR A 136 -8.91 8.10 7.49
N ALA A 137 -8.20 7.79 8.58
CA ALA A 137 -7.18 6.75 8.61
C ALA A 137 -7.75 5.37 8.25
N GLY A 138 -8.94 5.01 8.76
CA GLY A 138 -9.63 3.78 8.39
C GLY A 138 -10.01 3.73 6.90
N THR A 139 -10.51 4.83 6.35
CA THR A 139 -10.91 4.92 4.94
C THR A 139 -9.69 4.81 4.01
N VAL A 140 -8.58 5.47 4.34
CA VAL A 140 -7.31 5.35 3.63
C VAL A 140 -6.75 3.92 3.75
N GLY A 141 -6.86 3.31 4.93
CA GLY A 141 -6.47 1.93 5.19
C GLY A 141 -7.20 0.90 4.32
N LEU A 142 -8.51 1.08 4.09
CA LEU A 142 -9.28 0.24 3.15
C LEU A 142 -8.77 0.38 1.71
N GLY A 143 -8.49 1.61 1.27
CA GLY A 143 -7.88 1.87 -0.04
C GLY A 143 -6.51 1.19 -0.18
N PHE A 144 -5.71 1.22 0.88
CA PHE A 144 -4.42 0.53 0.94
C PHE A 144 -4.57 -1.00 0.83
N ILE A 145 -5.49 -1.62 1.58
CA ILE A 145 -5.74 -3.07 1.51
C ILE A 145 -6.18 -3.48 0.10
N LYS A 146 -7.07 -2.71 -0.54
CA LYS A 146 -7.48 -2.94 -1.93
C LYS A 146 -6.27 -2.91 -2.88
N ASN A 147 -5.43 -1.89 -2.77
CA ASN A 147 -4.24 -1.75 -3.61
C ASN A 147 -3.25 -2.88 -3.37
N MET A 148 -3.10 -3.32 -2.11
CA MET A 148 -2.22 -4.42 -1.73
C MET A 148 -2.71 -5.76 -2.25
N PHE A 149 -4.03 -6.00 -2.21
CA PHE A 149 -4.64 -7.16 -2.84
C PHE A 149 -4.34 -7.22 -4.34
N LEU A 150 -4.48 -6.09 -5.05
CA LEU A 150 -4.10 -6.00 -6.47
C LEU A 150 -2.61 -6.27 -6.70
N VAL A 151 -1.73 -5.75 -5.83
CA VAL A 151 -0.29 -6.06 -5.88
C VAL A 151 -0.06 -7.56 -5.80
N LEU A 152 -0.71 -8.27 -4.87
CA LEU A 152 -0.57 -9.71 -4.72
C LEU A 152 -1.08 -10.49 -5.93
N VAL A 153 -2.22 -10.09 -6.49
CA VAL A 153 -2.77 -10.71 -7.71
C VAL A 153 -1.80 -10.55 -8.87
N PHE A 154 -1.28 -9.34 -9.11
CA PHE A 154 -0.29 -9.12 -10.15
C PHE A 154 1.01 -9.85 -9.88
N PHE A 155 1.50 -9.85 -8.63
CA PHE A 155 2.70 -10.56 -8.23
C PHE A 155 2.58 -12.06 -8.52
N PHE A 156 1.45 -12.67 -8.14
CA PHE A 156 1.16 -14.06 -8.46
C PHE A 156 1.16 -14.29 -9.97
N MET A 157 0.47 -13.43 -10.73
CA MET A 157 0.36 -13.55 -12.18
C MET A 157 1.74 -13.49 -12.86
N ILE A 158 2.58 -12.52 -12.47
CA ILE A 158 3.94 -12.35 -13.00
C ILE A 158 4.78 -13.59 -12.70
N ASN A 159 4.78 -14.07 -11.46
CA ASN A 159 5.55 -15.26 -11.08
C ASN A 159 5.04 -16.54 -11.77
N PHE A 160 3.73 -16.66 -11.95
CA PHE A 160 3.07 -17.79 -12.60
C PHE A 160 3.42 -17.89 -14.09
N TYR A 161 3.34 -16.79 -14.85
CA TYR A 161 3.71 -16.77 -16.27
C TYR A 161 5.22 -16.67 -16.51
N GLY A 162 5.96 -16.16 -15.52
CA GLY A 162 7.42 -16.27 -15.49
C GLY A 162 8.12 -15.54 -16.62
N GLU A 163 9.01 -16.26 -17.32
CA GLU A 163 9.83 -15.68 -18.40
C GLU A 163 8.99 -15.07 -19.53
N ARG A 164 7.79 -15.61 -19.81
CA ARG A 164 6.90 -15.03 -20.84
C ARG A 164 6.51 -13.59 -20.53
N PHE A 165 6.29 -13.26 -19.26
CA PHE A 165 5.96 -11.90 -18.87
C PHE A 165 7.18 -10.97 -19.04
N PHE A 166 8.37 -11.43 -18.62
CA PHE A 166 9.60 -10.65 -18.82
C PHE A 166 9.98 -10.53 -20.30
N ASP A 167 9.65 -11.51 -21.12
CA ASP A 167 9.84 -11.45 -22.58
C ASP A 167 8.91 -10.43 -23.24
N LEU A 168 7.68 -10.26 -22.74
CA LEU A 168 6.79 -9.16 -23.16
C LEU A 168 7.38 -7.79 -22.81
N ILE A 169 7.91 -7.63 -21.59
CA ILE A 169 8.62 -6.39 -21.20
C ILE A 169 9.83 -6.16 -22.10
N ARG A 170 10.62 -7.20 -22.38
CA ARG A 170 11.78 -7.12 -23.27
C ARG A 170 11.40 -6.76 -24.70
N ALA A 171 10.26 -7.23 -25.20
CA ALA A 171 9.78 -6.89 -26.54
C ALA A 171 9.35 -5.41 -26.65
N LEU A 172 8.92 -4.80 -25.54
CA LEU A 172 8.54 -3.39 -25.47
C LEU A 172 9.75 -2.44 -25.35
N ILE A 173 10.90 -2.94 -24.87
CA ILE A 173 12.11 -2.14 -24.66
C ILE A 173 13.11 -2.43 -25.80
N PRO A 174 13.55 -1.42 -26.58
CA PRO A 174 14.49 -1.61 -27.70
C PRO A 174 15.94 -1.81 -27.22
N ILE A 175 16.20 -2.89 -26.46
CA ILE A 175 17.52 -3.24 -25.92
C ILE A 175 17.86 -4.69 -26.29
N SER A 176 19.12 -4.99 -26.57
CA SER A 176 19.57 -6.35 -26.91
C SER A 176 19.31 -7.34 -25.75
N ARG A 177 18.90 -8.58 -26.09
CA ARG A 177 18.46 -9.60 -25.11
C ARG A 177 19.49 -9.84 -23.99
N ILE A 178 20.77 -9.92 -24.34
CA ILE A 178 21.86 -10.18 -23.39
C ILE A 178 22.03 -9.00 -22.42
N LYS A 179 21.96 -7.77 -22.92
CA LYS A 179 22.10 -6.55 -22.10
C LYS A 179 20.89 -6.36 -21.18
N SER A 180 19.69 -6.67 -21.68
CA SER A 180 18.46 -6.62 -20.88
C SER A 180 18.45 -7.66 -19.75
N ALA A 181 18.87 -8.91 -20.03
CA ALA A 181 18.95 -9.94 -19.00
C ALA A 181 19.95 -9.59 -17.89
N LYS A 182 21.12 -9.04 -18.24
CA LYS A 182 22.11 -8.55 -17.28
C LYS A 182 21.56 -7.41 -16.42
N MET A 183 20.93 -6.42 -17.06
CA MET A 183 20.31 -5.28 -16.37
C MET A 183 19.21 -5.71 -15.40
N ILE A 184 18.29 -6.59 -15.83
CA ILE A 184 17.23 -7.11 -14.95
C ILE A 184 17.84 -7.85 -13.75
N HIS A 185 18.92 -8.61 -13.96
CA HIS A 185 19.60 -9.32 -12.87
C HIS A 185 20.23 -8.36 -11.85
N GLU A 186 20.93 -7.32 -12.32
CA GLU A 186 21.52 -6.29 -11.45
C GLU A 186 20.44 -5.54 -10.66
N ILE A 187 19.35 -5.12 -11.31
CA ILE A 187 18.21 -4.47 -10.64
C ILE A 187 17.59 -5.39 -9.60
N SER A 188 17.38 -6.66 -9.95
CA SER A 188 16.79 -7.66 -9.05
C SER A 188 17.67 -7.88 -7.83
N SER A 189 19.00 -7.97 -8.00
CA SER A 189 19.94 -8.11 -6.88
C SER A 189 19.92 -6.90 -5.95
N THR A 190 19.85 -5.68 -6.49
CA THR A 190 19.74 -4.47 -5.67
C THR A 190 18.42 -4.43 -4.90
N MET A 191 17.31 -4.78 -5.56
CA MET A 191 15.99 -4.82 -4.93
C MET A 191 15.87 -5.92 -3.86
N GLU A 192 16.55 -7.05 -4.05
CA GLU A 192 16.64 -8.13 -3.07
C GLU A 192 17.33 -7.65 -1.78
N VAL A 193 18.48 -6.97 -1.90
CA VAL A 193 19.20 -6.41 -0.75
C VAL A 193 18.33 -5.39 0.00
N VAL A 194 17.62 -4.52 -0.73
CA VAL A 194 16.67 -3.57 -0.13
C VAL A 194 15.57 -4.29 0.63
N LEU A 195 14.99 -5.35 0.06
CA LEU A 195 13.94 -6.14 0.71
C LEU A 195 14.47 -6.81 1.99
N TYR A 196 15.64 -7.44 1.95
CA TYR A 196 16.23 -8.07 3.14
C TYR A 196 16.59 -7.05 4.22
N SER A 197 17.05 -5.86 3.85
CA SER A 197 17.33 -4.77 4.79
C SER A 197 16.07 -4.29 5.51
N ILE A 198 14.97 -4.10 4.77
CA ILE A 198 13.68 -3.69 5.36
C ILE A 198 13.18 -4.76 6.33
N ILE A 199 13.22 -6.03 5.93
CA ILE A 199 12.78 -7.14 6.80
C ILE A 199 13.67 -7.23 8.04
N ALA A 200 15.00 -7.14 7.90
CA ALA A 200 15.93 -7.21 9.02
C ALA A 200 15.79 -6.03 9.99
N THR A 201 15.43 -4.85 9.50
CA THR A 201 15.17 -3.67 10.36
C THR A 201 13.81 -3.76 11.06
N ALA A 202 12.86 -4.51 10.50
CA ALA A 202 11.51 -4.65 11.02
C ALA A 202 11.37 -5.74 12.11
N ILE A 203 12.35 -6.64 12.23
CA ILE A 203 12.45 -7.66 13.30
C ILE A 203 13.25 -7.07 14.46
#